data_AF-A0A4U1AAI4-F1
#
_entry.id   AF-A0A4U1AAI4-F1
#
_cell.length_a   1.000
_cell.length_b   1.000
_cell.length_c   1.000
_cell.angle_alpha   90.00
_cell.angle_beta   90.00
_cell.angle_gamma   90.00
#
_symmetry.space_group_name_H-M   'P 1'
#
loop_
_entity.id
_entity.type
_entity.pdbx_description
1 polymer ?
#
loop_
_entity_poly.entity_id
_entity_poly.type
_entity_poly.pdbx_seq_one_letter_code
_entity_poly.pdbx_strand_id
1 'polypeptide(L)'
;MQTHQGALTFDSNPESGTKVKILLPSLDSSSQQPSLVSGDSKVPLTKLSGNILLVDDESSVLDVGRKILTILGFNVDTAVNGREAVAKFSEPEIDYCAIVMDVAMPEMDGIEAMKVIRKS
;
A
#
# COMPACT_ATOMS: atom_id res chain seq x y z
N MET A 1 -6.38 -37.08 -10.46
CA MET A 1 -5.53 -35.95 -10.86
C MET A 1 -5.30 -35.11 -9.62
N GLN A 2 -4.03 -34.80 -9.34
CA GLN A 2 -3.50 -34.44 -8.03
C GLN A 2 -3.94 -33.03 -7.60
N THR A 3 -4.39 -32.90 -6.35
CA THR A 3 -4.63 -31.61 -5.71
C THR A 3 -3.53 -31.43 -4.66
N HIS A 4 -2.81 -30.31 -4.76
CA HIS A 4 -1.75 -29.84 -3.86
C HIS A 4 -2.00 -30.14 -2.36
N GLN A 5 -0.94 -30.36 -1.58
CA GLN A 5 -0.91 -30.79 -0.16
C GLN A 5 -1.52 -29.77 0.85
N GLY A 6 -2.66 -29.14 0.56
CA GLY A 6 -3.44 -28.34 1.50
C GLY A 6 -4.64 -29.11 2.05
N ALA A 7 -5.24 -28.60 3.12
CA ALA A 7 -6.48 -29.13 3.69
C ALA A 7 -7.51 -28.00 3.88
N LEU A 8 -8.78 -28.28 3.59
CA LEU A 8 -9.87 -27.34 3.76
C LEU A 8 -10.97 -28.02 4.57
N THR A 9 -11.36 -27.42 5.69
CA THR A 9 -12.35 -28.00 6.61
C THR A 9 -13.49 -27.02 6.85
N PHE A 10 -14.70 -27.57 6.92
CA PHE A 10 -15.94 -26.83 7.10
C PHE A 10 -16.65 -27.40 8.33
N ASP A 11 -16.86 -26.55 9.34
CA ASP A 11 -17.73 -26.85 10.47
C ASP A 11 -18.92 -25.89 10.42
N SER A 12 -20.14 -26.41 10.31
CA SER A 12 -21.36 -25.60 10.30
C SER A 12 -22.37 -26.16 11.29
N ASN A 13 -22.91 -25.28 12.14
CA ASN A 13 -24.03 -25.56 13.03
C ASN A 13 -25.11 -24.47 12.81
N PRO A 14 -26.39 -24.82 12.59
CA PRO A 14 -27.45 -23.84 12.33
C PRO A 14 -27.59 -22.73 13.39
N GLU A 15 -27.20 -22.98 14.64
CA GLU A 15 -27.26 -21.98 15.73
C GLU A 15 -25.97 -21.18 15.94
N SER A 16 -24.84 -21.55 15.31
CA SER A 16 -23.51 -20.99 15.60
C SER A 16 -22.79 -20.39 14.38
N GLY A 17 -23.41 -20.46 13.21
CA GLY A 17 -22.82 -20.03 11.94
C GLY A 17 -21.83 -21.05 11.37
N THR A 18 -21.10 -20.63 10.33
CA THR A 18 -20.17 -21.48 9.57
C THR A 18 -18.74 -21.04 9.81
N LYS A 19 -17.88 -21.99 10.22
CA LYS A 19 -16.43 -21.79 10.34
C LYS A 19 -15.73 -22.54 9.22
N VAL A 20 -14.96 -21.80 8.43
CA VAL A 20 -14.10 -22.36 7.37
C VAL A 20 -12.66 -22.24 7.82
N LYS A 21 -11.93 -23.34 7.83
CA LYS A 21 -10.49 -23.35 8.16
C LYS A 21 -9.72 -23.90 6.97
N ILE A 22 -8.82 -23.08 6.44
CA ILE A 22 -7.96 -23.40 5.29
C ILE A 22 -6.54 -23.60 5.80
N LEU A 23 -5.95 -24.76 5.52
CA LEU A 23 -4.56 -25.10 5.78
C LEU A 23 -3.83 -25.13 4.44
N LEU A 24 -2.91 -24.18 4.24
CA LEU A 24 -2.04 -24.15 3.08
C LEU A 24 -0.70 -24.83 3.44
N PRO A 25 -0.12 -25.64 2.55
CA PRO A 25 1.18 -26.22 2.79
C PRO A 25 2.21 -25.09 2.87
N SER A 26 2.89 -24.95 4.02
CA SER A 26 4.14 -24.20 4.07
C SER A 26 5.16 -24.97 3.24
N LEU A 27 5.66 -24.36 2.17
CA LEU A 27 6.85 -24.87 1.52
C LEU A 27 8.03 -24.55 2.43
N ASP A 28 8.33 -25.48 3.33
CA ASP A 28 9.63 -25.53 3.99
C ASP A 28 10.67 -25.87 2.93
N SER A 29 11.13 -24.83 2.22
CA SER A 29 12.45 -24.88 1.62
C SER A 29 13.42 -24.88 2.80
N SER A 30 13.94 -26.07 3.10
CA SER A 30 15.02 -26.31 4.06
C SER A 30 16.01 -25.13 4.12
N SER A 31 16.15 -24.53 5.30
CA SER A 31 17.42 -24.09 5.87
C SER A 31 18.58 -23.88 4.88
N GLN A 32 18.51 -22.79 4.12
CA GLN A 32 19.67 -21.95 3.93
C GLN A 32 19.43 -20.73 4.83
N GLN A 33 20.29 -20.54 5.83
CA GLN A 33 20.62 -19.16 6.26
C GLN A 33 20.76 -18.34 4.97
N PRO A 34 20.25 -17.10 4.90
CA PRO A 34 20.50 -16.26 3.74
C PRO A 34 22.01 -16.17 3.53
N SER A 35 22.53 -17.00 2.61
CA SER A 35 23.87 -16.87 2.08
C SER A 35 23.82 -15.57 1.32
N LEU A 36 24.39 -14.56 1.96
CA LEU A 36 24.59 -13.21 1.48
C LEU A 36 24.90 -13.27 -0.02
N VAL A 37 23.89 -12.97 -0.83
CA VAL A 37 24.17 -12.39 -2.13
C VAL A 37 24.86 -11.09 -1.81
N SER A 38 26.18 -11.09 -2.00
CA SER A 38 27.05 -9.92 -2.00
C SER A 38 26.67 -9.01 -3.17
N GLY A 39 25.48 -8.44 -3.10
CA GLY A 39 25.19 -7.13 -3.63
C GLY A 39 25.31 -6.20 -2.44
N ASP A 40 26.48 -5.59 -2.28
CA ASP A 40 26.71 -4.53 -1.31
C ASP A 40 25.85 -3.33 -1.70
N SER A 41 24.60 -3.39 -1.26
CA SER A 41 23.74 -2.25 -1.00
C SER A 41 22.73 -2.71 0.02
N LYS A 42 23.24 -3.17 1.18
CA LYS A 42 22.69 -2.65 2.43
C LYS A 42 22.94 -1.14 2.40
N VAL A 43 22.17 -0.42 1.58
CA VAL A 43 21.76 0.91 1.99
C VAL A 43 21.03 0.59 3.28
N PRO A 44 21.57 0.96 4.46
CA PRO A 44 20.73 0.95 5.64
C PRO A 44 19.49 1.70 5.17
N LEU A 45 18.28 1.13 5.27
CA LEU A 45 17.06 1.91 5.13
C LEU A 45 17.16 2.95 6.25
N THR A 46 17.89 4.03 5.97
CA THR A 46 17.99 5.24 6.75
C THR A 46 16.54 5.58 6.90
N LYS A 47 16.03 5.42 8.13
CA LYS A 47 14.62 5.53 8.49
C LYS A 47 13.96 6.56 7.58
N LEU A 48 13.21 6.09 6.57
CA LEU A 48 12.67 6.98 5.57
C LEU A 48 11.70 7.91 6.32
N SER A 49 11.74 9.20 6.00
CA SER A 49 10.95 10.21 6.68
C SER A 49 10.61 11.34 5.71
N GLY A 50 9.53 12.05 6.00
CA GLY A 50 8.96 13.06 5.12
C GLY A 50 7.45 12.89 5.01
N ASN A 51 6.79 13.87 4.41
CA ASN A 51 5.35 13.83 4.17
C ASN A 51 5.08 13.39 2.73
N ILE A 52 4.16 12.44 2.55
CA ILE A 52 3.70 11.97 1.24
C ILE A 52 2.22 12.25 1.11
N LEU A 53 1.82 12.79 -0.04
CA LEU A 53 0.42 12.87 -0.44
C LEU A 53 0.08 11.68 -1.34
N LEU A 54 -0.77 10.78 -0.88
CA LEU A 54 -1.29 9.63 -1.64
C LEU A 54 -2.69 9.97 -2.18
N VAL A 55 -2.91 9.80 -3.48
CA VAL A 55 -4.14 10.22 -4.14
C VAL A 55 -4.66 9.09 -5.00
N ASP A 56 -5.89 8.67 -4.72
CA ASP A 56 -6.59 7.57 -5.38
C ASP A 56 -8.09 7.70 -5.07
N ASP A 57 -8.99 7.45 -6.04
CA ASP A 57 -10.43 7.54 -5.82
C ASP A 57 -11.01 6.30 -5.14
N GLU A 58 -10.24 5.22 -5.02
CA GLU A 58 -10.62 4.02 -4.30
C GLU A 58 -10.10 4.03 -2.85
N SER A 59 -11.03 4.14 -1.89
CA SER A 59 -10.72 4.12 -0.45
C SER A 59 -9.88 2.91 0.00
N SER A 60 -10.05 1.74 -0.63
CA SER A 60 -9.30 0.52 -0.29
C SER A 60 -7.80 0.67 -0.62
N VAL A 61 -7.48 1.34 -1.73
CA VAL A 61 -6.12 1.62 -2.18
C VAL A 61 -5.46 2.64 -1.26
N LEU A 62 -6.20 3.70 -0.89
CA LEU A 62 -5.74 4.69 0.09
C LEU A 62 -5.40 4.04 1.44
N ASP A 63 -6.27 3.16 1.94
CA ASP A 63 -6.07 2.48 3.22
C ASP A 63 -4.84 1.58 3.24
N VAL A 64 -4.65 0.79 2.18
CA VAL A 64 -3.49 -0.11 2.06
C VAL A 64 -2.21 0.69 1.84
N GLY A 65 -2.23 1.65 0.91
CA GLY A 65 -1.08 2.49 0.58
C GLY A 65 -0.60 3.32 1.77
N ARG A 66 -1.54 3.94 2.51
CA ARG A 66 -1.23 4.67 3.75
C ARG A 66 -0.52 3.77 4.76
N LYS A 67 -1.04 2.56 5.02
CA LYS A 67 -0.42 1.61 5.97
C LYS A 67 1.00 1.25 5.55
N ILE A 68 1.23 0.94 4.27
CA ILE A 68 2.55 0.57 3.75
C ILE A 68 3.53 1.73 3.91
N LEU A 69 3.17 2.93 3.45
CA LEU A 69 4.05 4.11 3.52
C LEU A 69 4.33 4.54 4.96
N THR A 70 3.36 4.44 5.87
CA THR A 70 3.57 4.70 7.30
C THR A 70 4.52 3.67 7.93
N ILE A 71 4.42 2.38 7.59
CA ILE A 71 5.37 1.35 8.05
C ILE A 71 6.80 1.66 7.58
N LEU A 72 6.94 2.24 6.39
CA LEU A 72 8.25 2.68 5.86
C LEU A 72 8.80 3.93 6.57
N GLY A 73 7.99 4.64 7.35
CA GLY A 73 8.40 5.78 8.19
C GLY A 73 7.91 7.15 7.72
N PHE A 74 7.07 7.22 6.68
CA PHE A 74 6.50 8.47 6.18
C PHE A 74 5.25 8.90 6.96
N ASN A 75 5.05 10.21 7.05
CA ASN A 75 3.73 10.77 7.34
C ASN A 75 2.96 10.78 6.02
N VAL A 76 1.71 10.34 6.04
CA VAL A 76 0.93 10.16 4.81
C VAL A 76 -0.40 10.88 4.96
N ASP A 77 -0.64 11.82 4.06
CA ASP A 77 -1.95 12.38 3.82
C ASP A 77 -2.56 11.72 2.59
N THR A 78 -3.89 11.63 2.58
CA THR A 78 -4.65 10.96 1.51
C THR A 78 -5.61 11.94 0.86
N ALA A 79 -5.85 11.83 -0.44
CA ALA A 79 -6.91 12.57 -1.14
C ALA A 79 -7.68 11.64 -2.08
N VAL A 80 -8.99 11.86 -2.23
CA VAL A 80 -9.86 10.96 -3.02
C VAL A 80 -10.08 11.43 -4.47
N ASN A 81 -9.50 12.56 -4.86
CA ASN A 81 -9.53 13.07 -6.23
C ASN A 81 -8.46 14.16 -6.44
N GLY A 82 -8.27 14.57 -7.70
CA GLY A 82 -7.29 15.59 -8.06
C GLY A 82 -7.53 16.97 -7.42
N ARG A 83 -8.79 17.34 -7.15
CA ARG A 83 -9.13 18.65 -6.56
C ARG A 83 -8.70 18.73 -5.10
N GLU A 84 -9.00 17.69 -4.33
CA GLU A 84 -8.55 17.60 -2.93
C GLU A 84 -7.02 17.55 -2.86
N ALA A 85 -6.37 16.83 -3.78
CA ALA A 85 -4.92 16.78 -3.84
C ALA A 85 -4.28 18.15 -4.08
N VAL A 86 -4.81 18.95 -5.02
CA VAL A 86 -4.35 20.32 -5.26
C VAL A 86 -4.55 21.20 -4.03
N ALA A 87 -5.71 21.08 -3.37
CA ALA A 87 -6.00 21.85 -2.15
C ALA A 87 -5.00 21.54 -1.04
N LYS A 88 -4.75 20.26 -0.77
CA LYS A 88 -3.79 19.79 0.24
C LYS A 88 -2.36 20.19 -0.09
N PHE A 89 -1.93 20.08 -1.34
CA PHE A 89 -0.61 20.52 -1.76
C PHE A 89 -0.41 22.04 -1.59
N SER A 90 -1.49 22.82 -1.73
CA SER A 90 -1.43 24.28 -1.60
C SER A 90 -1.35 24.76 -0.14
N GLU A 91 -1.47 23.87 0.85
CA GLU A 91 -1.33 24.20 2.26
C GLU A 91 0.15 24.47 2.60
N PRO A 92 0.52 25.69 3.01
CA PRO A 92 1.93 26.08 3.17
C PRO A 92 2.62 25.43 4.37
N GLU A 93 1.88 24.72 5.22
CA GLU A 93 2.37 24.11 6.46
C GLU A 93 3.02 22.73 6.21
N ILE A 94 2.75 22.10 5.06
CA ILE A 94 3.18 20.74 4.78
C ILE A 94 4.10 20.72 3.56
N ASP A 95 5.37 20.42 3.80
CA ASP A 95 6.34 20.14 2.73
C ASP A 95 6.26 18.65 2.34
N TYR A 96 5.63 18.38 1.19
CA TYR A 96 5.52 17.03 0.65
C TYR A 96 6.78 16.66 -0.13
N CYS A 97 7.50 15.63 0.33
CA CYS A 97 8.67 15.13 -0.38
C CYS A 97 8.31 14.30 -1.62
N ALA A 98 7.08 13.78 -1.67
CA ALA A 98 6.56 13.05 -2.82
C ALA A 98 5.02 13.10 -2.88
N ILE A 99 4.49 12.96 -4.10
CA ILE A 99 3.07 12.76 -4.35
C ILE A 99 2.92 11.48 -5.17
N VAL A 100 2.08 10.56 -4.69
CA VAL A 100 1.69 9.34 -5.41
C VAL A 100 0.26 9.55 -5.88
N MET A 101 0.04 9.57 -7.19
CA MET A 101 -1.20 10.05 -7.80
C MET A 101 -1.71 9.03 -8.80
N ASP A 102 -2.94 8.56 -8.61
CA ASP A 102 -3.65 7.84 -9.67
C ASP A 102 -3.92 8.78 -10.87
N VAL A 103 -3.75 8.23 -12.07
CA VAL A 103 -3.90 8.98 -13.32
C VAL A 103 -5.37 9.17 -13.66
N ALA A 104 -6.23 8.19 -13.36
CA ALA A 104 -7.58 8.10 -13.91
C ALA A 104 -8.65 8.18 -12.81
N MET A 105 -8.92 9.40 -12.35
CA MET A 105 -9.94 9.68 -11.33
C MET A 105 -11.13 10.45 -11.92
N PRO A 106 -12.32 10.37 -11.31
CA PRO A 106 -13.46 11.22 -11.66
C PRO A 106 -13.21 12.70 -11.33
N GLU A 107 -14.00 13.57 -11.96
CA GLU A 107 -13.96 15.03 -11.83
C GLU A 107 -12.67 15.71 -12.34
N MET A 108 -11.56 15.56 -11.62
CA MET A 108 -10.24 16.08 -12.00
C MET A 108 -9.26 14.91 -11.97
N ASP A 109 -8.72 14.59 -13.14
CA ASP A 109 -7.78 13.49 -13.30
C ASP A 109 -6.39 13.83 -12.73
N GLY A 110 -5.54 12.81 -12.56
CA GLY A 110 -4.21 13.01 -11.99
C GLY A 110 -3.28 13.86 -12.86
N ILE A 111 -3.47 13.86 -14.18
CA ILE A 111 -2.66 14.64 -15.12
C ILE A 111 -2.98 16.13 -14.97
N GLU A 112 -4.26 16.48 -14.90
CA GLU A 112 -4.74 17.82 -14.63
C GLU A 112 -4.27 18.33 -13.27
N ALA A 113 -4.42 17.53 -12.22
CA ALA A 113 -3.94 17.87 -10.88
C ALA A 113 -2.42 18.16 -10.86
N MET A 114 -1.62 17.28 -11.47
CA MET A 114 -0.16 17.46 -11.57
C MET A 114 0.23 18.71 -12.36
N LYS A 115 -0.54 19.10 -13.39
CA LYS A 115 -0.30 20.35 -14.12
C LYS A 115 -0.54 21.58 -13.24
N VAL A 116 -1.52 21.54 -12.33
CA VAL A 116 -1.79 22.64 -11.39
C VAL A 116 -0.71 22.71 -10.32
N ILE A 117 -0.38 21.57 -9.70
CA ILE A 117 0.65 21.44 -8.67
C ILE A 117 2.01 21.98 -9.18
N ARG A 118 2.41 21.63 -10.40
CA ARG A 118 3.69 22.11 -10.99
C ARG A 118 3.74 23.61 -11.32
N LYS A 119 2.59 24.29 -11.36
CA LYS A 119 2.49 25.73 -11.65
C LYS A 119 2.39 26.59 -10.39
N SER A 120 2.23 25.94 -9.23
CA SER A 120 2.17 26.60 -7.91
C SER A 120 3.57 26.88 -7.40
#